data_AF-A0A523YE18-F1
#
_entry.id   AF-A0A523YE18-F1
#
_cell.length_a   1.000
_cell.length_b   1.000
_cell.length_c   1.000
_cell.angle_alpha   90.00
_cell.angle_beta   90.00
_cell.angle_gamma   90.00
#
_symmetry.space_group_name_H-M   'P 1'
#
loop_
_entity.id
_entity.type
_entity.pdbx_description
1 polymer ?
#
loop_
_entity_poly.entity_id
_entity_poly.type
_entity_poly.pdbx_seq_one_letter_code
_entity_poly.pdbx_strand_id
1 'polypeptide(L)'
;MNYDVIVIGGGHAGIEASLSSARMGVKTLMITILAEQIGASSCNPAIGGLAKGHLVREVDALGGEMGLCTDATGIQFRTLNASKGPAVRG
;
A
#
# COMPACT_ATOMS: atom_id res chain seq x y z
N MET A 1 -6.99 18.11 -22.26
CA MET A 1 -6.70 17.72 -20.85
C MET A 1 -5.23 17.36 -20.79
N ASN A 2 -4.40 18.12 -20.08
CA ASN A 2 -3.01 17.73 -19.81
C ASN A 2 -2.92 17.12 -18.41
N TYR A 3 -2.21 16.00 -18.28
CA TYR A 3 -1.79 15.38 -17.03
C TYR A 3 -0.28 15.19 -17.10
N ASP A 4 0.40 15.32 -15.97
CA ASP A 4 1.84 15.14 -15.88
C ASP A 4 2.18 13.66 -15.66
N VAL A 5 1.34 12.96 -14.90
CA VAL A 5 1.46 11.52 -14.61
C VAL A 5 0.14 10.83 -14.90
N ILE A 6 0.20 9.73 -15.65
CA ILE A 6 -0.94 8.83 -15.87
C ILE A 6 -0.56 7.46 -15.32
N VAL A 7 -1.32 6.99 -14.33
CA VAL A 7 -1.16 5.67 -13.73
C VAL A 7 -2.24 4.75 -14.31
N ILE A 8 -1.83 3.61 -14.87
CA ILE A 8 -2.73 2.63 -15.48
C ILE A 8 -2.88 1.45 -14.52
N GLY A 9 -4.07 1.34 -13.92
CA GLY A 9 -4.48 0.28 -13.00
C GLY A 9 -4.65 0.78 -11.55
N GLY A 10 -5.78 0.42 -10.93
CA GLY A 10 -6.12 0.75 -9.54
C GLY A 10 -5.73 -0.31 -8.51
N GLY A 11 -4.71 -1.11 -8.79
CA GLY A 11 -4.19 -2.11 -7.83
C GLY A 11 -3.29 -1.47 -6.76
N HIS A 12 -2.77 -2.29 -5.83
CA HIS A 12 -1.93 -1.83 -4.71
C HIS A 12 -0.79 -0.89 -5.15
N ALA A 13 -0.04 -1.26 -6.19
CA ALA A 13 1.04 -0.42 -6.72
C ALA A 13 0.53 0.87 -7.39
N GLY A 14 -0.61 0.80 -8.07
CA GLY A 14 -1.22 1.95 -8.74
C GLY A 14 -1.76 2.99 -7.76
N ILE A 15 -2.30 2.53 -6.62
CA ILE A 15 -2.73 3.41 -5.53
C ILE A 15 -1.53 4.19 -4.98
N GLU A 16 -0.46 3.50 -4.59
CA GLU A 16 0.73 4.16 -4.02
C GLU A 16 1.38 5.12 -5.03
N ALA A 17 1.49 4.73 -6.31
CA ALA A 17 2.02 5.59 -7.35
C ALA A 17 1.15 6.84 -7.60
N SER A 18 -0.17 6.67 -7.63
CA SER A 18 -1.11 7.77 -7.87
C SER A 18 -1.12 8.75 -6.70
N LEU A 19 -1.11 8.24 -5.47
CA LEU A 19 -1.11 9.07 -4.27
C LEU A 19 0.22 9.78 -4.08
N SER A 20 1.35 9.10 -4.31
CA SER A 20 2.68 9.71 -4.24
C SER A 20 2.79 10.92 -5.19
N SER A 21 2.48 10.72 -6.48
CA SER A 21 2.52 11.81 -7.46
C SER A 21 1.52 12.93 -7.16
N ALA A 22 0.27 12.61 -6.79
CA ALA A 22 -0.71 13.62 -6.41
C ALA A 22 -0.29 14.44 -5.18
N ARG A 23 0.28 13.80 -4.14
CA ARG A 23 0.76 14.47 -2.92
C ARG A 23 1.97 15.36 -3.16
N MET A 24 2.75 15.07 -4.19
CA MET A 24 3.84 15.94 -4.66
C MET A 24 3.34 17.16 -5.46
N GLY A 25 2.03 17.34 -5.60
CA GLY A 25 1.43 18.46 -6.33
C GLY A 25 1.38 18.26 -7.85
N VAL A 26 1.63 17.03 -8.32
CA VAL A 26 1.69 16.68 -9.74
C VAL A 26 0.28 16.35 -10.25
N LYS A 27 -0.08 16.86 -11.43
CA LYS A 27 -1.42 16.61 -11.99
C LYS A 27 -1.54 15.18 -12.48
N THR A 28 -2.15 14.35 -11.63
CA THR A 28 -2.15 12.89 -11.76
C THR A 28 -3.51 12.36 -12.19
N LEU A 29 -3.52 11.44 -13.15
CA LEU A 29 -4.71 10.68 -13.55
C LEU A 29 -4.48 9.19 -13.30
N MET A 30 -5.33 8.56 -12.49
CA MET A 30 -5.41 7.11 -12.41
C MET A 30 -6.54 6.61 -13.31
N ILE A 31 -6.24 5.67 -14.20
CA ILE A 31 -7.24 5.00 -15.03
C ILE A 31 -7.28 3.52 -14.63
N THR A 32 -8.46 2.99 -14.34
CA THR A 32 -8.66 1.59 -14.00
C THR A 32 -9.89 1.04 -14.72
N ILE A 33 -9.93 -0.28 -14.96
CA ILE A 33 -11.02 -0.93 -15.69
C ILE A 33 -12.32 -0.90 -14.87
N LEU A 34 -12.22 -1.13 -13.56
CA LEU A 34 -13.35 -1.16 -12.62
C LEU A 34 -12.99 -0.30 -11.41
N ALA A 35 -13.79 0.72 -11.13
CA ALA A 35 -13.56 1.62 -10.00
C ALA A 35 -13.87 0.92 -8.65
N GLU A 36 -14.81 -0.01 -8.66
CA GLU A 36 -15.24 -0.80 -7.49
C GLU A 36 -14.17 -1.79 -7.02
N GLN A 37 -13.17 -2.08 -7.85
CA GLN A 37 -12.09 -3.03 -7.56
C GLN A 37 -10.78 -2.35 -7.16
N ILE A 38 -10.79 -1.03 -6.93
CA ILE A 38 -9.61 -0.31 -6.46
C ILE A 38 -9.20 -0.87 -5.10
N GLY A 39 -7.94 -1.32 -4.99
CA GLY A 39 -7.39 -1.87 -3.75
C GLY A 39 -7.89 -3.27 -3.38
N ALA A 40 -8.55 -3.98 -4.29
CA ALA A 40 -9.01 -5.35 -4.03
C ALA A 40 -7.83 -6.31 -3.73
N SER A 41 -7.95 -7.05 -2.63
CA SER A 41 -6.98 -8.09 -2.23
C SER A 41 -7.27 -9.41 -2.96
N SER A 42 -6.49 -9.74 -3.98
CA SER A 42 -6.75 -10.87 -4.88
C SER A 42 -6.33 -12.25 -4.33
N CYS A 43 -5.43 -12.30 -3.35
CA CYS A 43 -4.88 -13.57 -2.86
C CYS A 43 -5.42 -13.93 -1.47
N ASN A 44 -4.99 -13.19 -0.45
CA ASN A 44 -5.30 -13.47 0.95
C ASN A 44 -5.68 -12.16 1.66
N PRO A 45 -6.58 -12.21 2.66
CA PRO A 45 -7.02 -11.03 3.39
C PRO A 45 -6.02 -10.67 4.51
N ALA A 46 -4.73 -10.53 4.17
CA ALA A 46 -3.71 -10.12 5.12
C ALA A 46 -2.59 -9.31 4.46
N ILE A 47 -2.16 -8.26 5.18
CA ILE A 47 -1.02 -7.41 4.85
C ILE A 47 0.11 -7.67 5.85
N GLY A 48 1.36 -7.65 5.37
CA GLY A 48 2.53 -7.87 6.21
C GLY A 48 2.97 -9.34 6.33
N GLY A 49 3.58 -9.68 7.47
CA GLY A 49 4.35 -10.91 7.68
C GLY A 49 5.86 -10.63 7.67
N LEU A 50 6.71 -11.66 7.64
CA LEU A 50 8.16 -11.50 7.86
C LEU A 50 8.83 -10.46 6.95
N ALA A 51 8.92 -10.72 5.64
CA ALA A 51 9.53 -9.77 4.71
C ALA A 51 8.56 -8.64 4.32
N LYS A 52 7.29 -8.98 4.11
CA LYS A 52 6.27 -8.02 3.64
C LYS A 52 5.97 -6.93 4.69
N GLY A 53 6.06 -7.25 5.98
CA GLY A 53 5.86 -6.28 7.06
C GLY A 53 6.92 -5.18 7.05
N HIS A 54 8.17 -5.52 6.74
CA HIS A 54 9.23 -4.53 6.53
C HIS A 54 8.90 -3.60 5.37
N LEU A 55 8.52 -4.16 4.21
CA LEU A 55 8.13 -3.36 3.04
C LEU A 55 6.94 -2.42 3.35
N VAL A 56 5.92 -2.90 4.07
CA VAL A 56 4.78 -2.06 4.46
C VAL A 56 5.23 -0.90 5.34
N ARG A 57 6.13 -1.15 6.32
CA ARG A 57 6.68 -0.11 7.20
C ARG A 57 7.57 0.88 6.46
N GLU A 58 8.33 0.41 5.47
CA GLU A 58 9.13 1.29 4.60
C GLU A 58 8.24 2.19 3.73
N VAL A 59 7.16 1.63 3.15
CA VAL A 59 6.16 2.41 2.40
C VAL A 59 5.48 3.45 3.30
N ASP A 60 5.09 3.06 4.51
CA ASP A 60 4.51 3.96 5.52
C ASP A 60 5.46 5.11 5.88
N ALA A 61 6.75 4.80 6.12
CA ALA A 61 7.77 5.82 6.41
C ALA A 61 7.99 6.80 5.25
N LEU A 62 7.76 6.37 4.01
CA LEU A 62 7.80 7.22 2.81
C LEU A 62 6.50 8.01 2.57
N GLY A 63 5.48 7.83 3.41
CA GLY A 63 4.19 8.52 3.31
C GLY A 63 3.18 7.82 2.39
N GLY A 64 3.34 6.52 2.16
CA GLY A 64 2.36 5.68 1.47
C GLY A 64 1.14 5.34 2.34
N GLU A 65 0.13 4.72 1.74
CA GLU A 65 -1.16 4.46 2.40
C GLU A 65 -1.33 3.03 2.92
N MET A 66 -0.55 2.07 2.43
CA MET A 66 -0.75 0.65 2.75
C MET A 66 -0.76 0.37 4.26
N GLY A 67 0.12 1.02 5.03
CA GLY A 67 0.17 0.93 6.49
C GLY A 67 -1.11 1.46 7.14
N LEU A 68 -1.48 2.70 6.83
CA LEU A 68 -2.67 3.38 7.37
C LEU A 68 -3.97 2.65 7.03
N CYS A 69 -4.10 2.17 5.79
CA CYS A 69 -5.25 1.38 5.35
C CYS A 69 -5.33 0.04 6.10
N THR A 70 -4.19 -0.60 6.37
CA THR A 70 -4.15 -1.84 7.17
C THR A 70 -4.57 -1.58 8.61
N ASP A 71 -4.11 -0.48 9.22
CA ASP A 71 -4.48 -0.11 10.58
C ASP A 71 -5.98 0.23 10.69
N ALA A 72 -6.56 0.87 9.68
CA ALA A 72 -7.98 1.23 9.65
C ALA A 72 -8.92 0.04 9.40
N THR A 73 -8.46 -1.01 8.72
CA THR A 73 -9.32 -2.14 8.26
C THR A 73 -8.95 -3.49 8.88
N GLY A 74 -7.86 -3.55 9.63
CA GLY A 74 -7.34 -4.77 10.23
C GLY A 74 -8.27 -5.35 11.30
N ILE A 75 -8.54 -6.64 11.20
CA ILE A 75 -9.36 -7.39 12.18
C ILE A 75 -8.52 -8.17 13.21
N GLN A 76 -7.23 -8.39 12.90
CA GLN A 76 -6.31 -9.10 13.77
C GLN A 76 -4.87 -8.62 13.50
N PHE A 77 -4.11 -8.39 14.57
CA PHE A 77 -2.71 -7.99 14.50
C PHE A 77 -1.84 -8.98 15.28
N ARG A 78 -0.71 -9.38 14.68
CA ARG A 78 0.25 -10.30 15.30
C ARG A 78 1.67 -9.97 14.85
N THR A 79 2.58 -9.84 15.80
CA THR A 79 4.02 -9.81 15.53
C THR A 79 4.56 -11.23 15.37
N LEU A 80 5.09 -11.54 14.20
CA LEU A 80 5.82 -12.77 13.92
C LEU A 80 7.23 -12.68 14.49
N ASN A 81 7.80 -13.82 14.90
CA ASN A 81 9.13 -13.89 15.50
C ASN A 81 9.33 -12.97 16.72
N ALA A 82 8.28 -12.70 17.51
CA ALA A 82 8.34 -11.80 18.67
C ALA A 82 9.44 -12.17 19.69
N SER A 83 9.73 -13.46 19.88
CA SER A 83 10.78 -13.96 20.77
C SER A 83 12.19 -13.94 20.15
N LYS A 84 12.34 -13.57 18.88
CA LYS A 84 13.63 -13.46 18.17
C LYS A 84 14.13 -12.02 18.15
N GLY A 85 15.34 -11.82 17.64
CA GLY A 85 15.98 -10.50 17.55
C GLY A 85 15.21 -9.53 16.63
N PRO A 86 15.33 -8.21 16.83
CA PRO A 86 14.57 -7.19 16.09
C PRO A 86 14.66 -7.31 14.56
N ALA A 87 15.82 -7.69 14.03
CA ALA A 87 16.08 -7.80 12.60
C ALA A 87 15.20 -8.85 11.87
N VAL A 88 14.53 -9.74 12.60
CA VAL A 88 13.68 -10.79 12.01
C VAL A 88 12.24 -10.76 12.51
N ARG A 89 11.86 -9.70 13.24
CA ARG A 89 10.47 -9.47 13.67
C ARG A 89 9.69 -8.89 12.50
N GLY A 90 8.47 -9.38 12.29
CA GLY A 90 7.55 -8.86 11.27
C GLY A 90 6.11 -8.95 11.70
#